data_AF-A0A0A1URY8-F1
#
_entry.id   AF-A0A0A1URY8-F1
#
_cell.length_a   1.000
_cell.length_b   1.000
_cell.length_c   1.000
_cell.angle_alpha   90.00
_cell.angle_beta   90.00
_cell.angle_gamma   90.00
#
_symmetry.space_group_name_H-M   'P 1'
#
loop_
_entity.id
_entity.type
_entity.pdbx_description
1 polymer ?
#
loop_
_entity_poly.entity_id
_entity_poly.type
_entity_poly.pdbx_seq_one_letter_code
_entity_poly.pdbx_strand_id
1 'polypeptide(L)'
;MGYSGNPGTGPVDHGDAIYAIVAFVALALYNAIELNVIIFSSFRRFSGLYFWSFLAATNGIIPHSIGFLLKNVIGSHNYGIYITLVAIGWVPMVTGQSLVLYSRLHLIFWNQLYLRLVLGMIIVNAFILHTPIIILMYGSNRSPNNSWVHPYLIYEKIQVTMFFLQELIISAIYIKCCFSFFDVQDSLYGDGVRRMRRHLLWVNVLVILLDIPILCLEYADYYDMQTAYKAFVYSVKLKLEFRILNRLVEMTNERHSVDPFRDSSSLQIEHVSSASTACQSRGGNVS
;
A
#
# COMPACT_ATOMS: atom_id res chain seq x y z
N MET A 1 27.29 3.46 -7.63
CA MET A 1 28.07 4.08 -8.73
C MET A 1 27.10 4.62 -9.75
N GLY A 2 26.92 5.94 -9.76
CA GLY A 2 26.15 6.64 -10.80
C GLY A 2 26.76 6.36 -12.18
N TYR A 3 25.92 6.36 -13.21
CA TYR A 3 26.33 6.09 -14.58
C TYR A 3 27.62 6.84 -14.93
N SER A 4 28.56 6.15 -15.56
CA SER A 4 29.84 6.69 -16.00
C SER A 4 29.59 7.90 -16.91
N GLY A 5 29.69 9.12 -16.38
CA GLY A 5 29.48 10.35 -17.15
C GLY A 5 28.78 11.53 -16.47
N ASN A 6 28.40 11.48 -15.19
CA ASN A 6 27.83 12.67 -14.52
C ASN A 6 28.94 13.69 -14.13
N PRO A 7 29.01 14.88 -14.75
CA PRO A 7 30.08 15.86 -14.49
C PRO A 7 29.91 16.64 -13.17
N GLY A 8 28.85 16.36 -12.39
CA GLY A 8 28.46 17.16 -11.22
C GLY A 8 28.90 16.64 -9.84
N THR A 9 29.68 15.56 -9.75
CA THR A 9 30.03 14.99 -8.44
C THR A 9 31.34 15.59 -7.90
N GLY A 10 31.20 16.58 -7.01
CA GLY A 10 32.27 16.96 -6.08
C GLY A 10 32.65 15.77 -5.19
N PRO A 11 33.78 15.84 -4.45
CA PRO A 11 34.29 14.74 -3.65
C PRO A 11 33.41 14.54 -2.41
N VAL A 12 32.27 13.86 -2.60
CA VAL A 12 31.53 13.25 -1.50
C VAL A 12 32.22 11.94 -1.20
N ASP A 13 32.64 11.74 0.05
CA ASP A 13 33.30 10.50 0.49
C ASP A 13 32.46 9.30 0.07
N HIS A 14 32.99 8.53 -0.90
CA HIS A 14 32.24 7.47 -1.57
C HIS A 14 31.78 6.37 -0.59
N GLY A 15 32.38 6.30 0.61
CA GLY A 15 31.98 5.39 1.69
C GLY A 15 30.61 5.71 2.28
N ASP A 16 30.35 6.98 2.61
CA ASP A 16 29.15 7.38 3.36
C ASP A 16 27.85 7.10 2.58
N ALA A 17 27.87 7.37 1.28
CA ALA A 17 26.74 7.08 0.39
C ALA A 17 26.49 5.57 0.26
N ILE A 18 27.54 4.75 0.20
CA ILE A 18 27.42 3.29 0.12
C ILE A 18 26.84 2.73 1.42
N TYR A 19 27.27 3.21 2.59
CA TYR A 19 26.71 2.76 3.86
C TYR A 19 25.22 3.10 3.98
N ALA A 20 24.80 4.29 3.54
CA ALA A 20 23.39 4.69 3.51
C ALA A 20 22.57 3.79 2.58
N ILE A 21 23.09 3.49 1.40
CA ILE A 21 22.46 2.55 0.44
C ILE A 21 22.27 1.17 1.07
N VAL A 22 23.33 0.62 1.66
CA VAL A 22 23.28 -0.71 2.30
C VAL A 22 22.27 -0.72 3.45
N ALA A 23 22.22 0.34 4.26
CA ALA A 23 21.25 0.47 5.34
C ALA A 23 19.80 0.47 4.82
N PHE A 24 19.48 1.27 3.80
CA PHE A 24 18.12 1.30 3.23
C PHE A 24 17.73 -0.04 2.62
N VAL A 25 18.64 -0.69 1.90
CA VAL A 25 18.36 -2.00 1.30
C VAL A 25 18.20 -3.08 2.36
N ALA A 26 19.02 -3.07 3.42
CA ALA A 26 18.87 -3.98 4.55
C ALA A 26 17.51 -3.81 5.25
N LEU A 27 17.09 -2.56 5.48
CA LEU A 27 15.77 -2.26 6.04
C LEU A 27 14.63 -2.71 5.10
N ALA A 28 14.78 -2.52 3.79
CA ALA A 28 13.80 -2.96 2.81
C ALA A 28 13.64 -4.49 2.81
N LEU A 29 14.76 -5.23 2.84
CA LEU A 29 14.77 -6.69 2.92
C LEU A 29 14.19 -7.20 4.24
N TYR A 30 14.58 -6.62 5.37
CA TYR A 30 14.01 -6.95 6.68
C TYR A 30 12.49 -6.77 6.67
N ASN A 31 12.02 -5.61 6.19
CA ASN A 31 10.59 -5.32 6.09
C ASN A 31 9.88 -6.30 5.14
N ALA A 32 10.50 -6.68 4.01
CA ALA A 32 9.91 -7.64 3.07
C ALA A 32 9.78 -9.04 3.68
N ILE A 33 10.76 -9.49 4.47
CA ILE A 33 10.70 -10.78 5.17
C ILE A 33 9.60 -10.74 6.24
N GLU A 34 9.56 -9.69 7.06
CA GLU A 34 8.53 -9.51 8.09
C GLU A 34 7.13 -9.47 7.45
N LEU A 35 6.96 -8.74 6.34
CA LEU A 35 5.71 -8.69 5.60
C LEU A 35 5.30 -10.07 5.08
N ASN A 36 6.22 -10.88 4.55
CA ASN A 36 5.90 -12.26 4.15
C ASN A 36 5.39 -13.09 5.34
N VAL A 37 6.05 -13.02 6.50
CA VAL A 37 5.60 -13.71 7.71
C VAL A 37 4.19 -13.25 8.11
N ILE A 38 3.94 -11.94 8.09
CA ILE A 38 2.63 -11.35 8.39
C ILE A 38 1.56 -11.82 7.39
N ILE A 39 1.88 -11.88 6.09
CA ILE A 39 0.96 -12.35 5.05
C ILE A 39 0.55 -13.79 5.32
N PHE A 40 1.51 -14.69 5.53
CA PHE A 40 1.22 -16.10 5.76
C PHE A 40 0.53 -16.35 7.12
N SER A 41 0.80 -15.51 8.12
CA SER A 41 0.15 -15.62 9.45
C SER A 41 -1.26 -15.02 9.49
N SER A 42 -1.55 -13.98 8.70
CA SER A 42 -2.79 -13.21 8.82
C SER A 42 -3.89 -13.64 7.85
N PHE A 43 -3.53 -14.17 6.67
CA PHE A 43 -4.52 -14.54 5.65
C PHE A 43 -4.99 -15.99 5.80
N ARG A 44 -6.27 -16.19 6.20
CA ARG A 44 -6.93 -17.50 6.23
C ARG A 44 -7.46 -17.99 4.88
N ARG A 45 -7.60 -17.10 3.88
CA ARG A 45 -7.99 -17.43 2.49
C ARG A 45 -7.10 -16.69 1.50
N PHE A 46 -6.46 -17.44 0.60
CA PHE A 46 -5.49 -16.95 -0.38
C PHE A 46 -6.12 -16.62 -1.75
N SER A 47 -7.32 -16.05 -1.78
CA SER A 47 -8.12 -16.00 -3.02
C SER A 47 -8.61 -14.60 -3.43
N GLY A 48 -7.92 -13.53 -3.02
CA GLY A 48 -8.31 -12.15 -3.33
C GLY A 48 -7.27 -11.41 -4.17
N LEU A 49 -7.73 -10.45 -5.00
CA LEU A 49 -6.85 -9.53 -5.74
C LEU A 49 -5.89 -8.80 -4.79
N TYR A 50 -6.36 -8.39 -3.61
CA TYR A 50 -5.54 -7.82 -2.55
C TYR A 50 -4.36 -8.74 -2.20
N PHE A 51 -4.65 -10.02 -1.90
CA PHE A 51 -3.65 -10.98 -1.47
C PHE A 51 -2.56 -11.16 -2.53
N TRP A 52 -2.96 -11.40 -3.79
CA TRP A 52 -2.01 -11.60 -4.89
C TRP A 52 -1.18 -10.35 -5.17
N SER A 53 -1.80 -9.16 -5.14
CA SER A 53 -1.11 -7.89 -5.36
C SER A 53 -0.13 -7.57 -4.24
N PHE A 54 -0.53 -7.82 -2.99
CA PHE A 54 0.28 -7.59 -1.81
C PHE A 54 1.45 -8.57 -1.73
N LEU A 55 1.22 -9.84 -2.05
CA LEU A 55 2.26 -10.87 -2.13
C LEU A 55 3.26 -10.56 -3.25
N ALA A 56 2.77 -10.20 -4.44
CA ALA A 56 3.62 -9.82 -5.58
C ALA A 56 4.46 -8.57 -5.27
N ALA A 57 3.86 -7.53 -4.67
CA ALA A 57 4.59 -6.33 -4.29
C ALA A 57 5.70 -6.63 -3.27
N THR A 58 5.37 -7.42 -2.24
CA THR A 58 6.33 -7.79 -1.18
C THR A 58 7.46 -8.66 -1.73
N ASN A 59 7.14 -9.67 -2.55
CA ASN A 59 8.15 -10.54 -3.15
C ASN A 59 8.95 -9.84 -4.24
N GLY A 60 8.46 -8.76 -4.86
CA GLY A 60 9.21 -7.93 -5.80
C GLY A 60 10.35 -7.15 -5.16
N ILE A 61 10.20 -6.73 -3.89
CA ILE A 61 11.22 -5.98 -3.14
C ILE A 61 12.51 -6.79 -3.01
N ILE A 62 12.40 -8.11 -2.80
CA ILE A 62 13.55 -9.00 -2.54
C ILE A 62 14.52 -9.07 -3.73
N PRO A 63 14.12 -9.54 -4.93
CA PRO A 63 15.01 -9.58 -6.09
C PRO A 63 15.46 -8.19 -6.55
N HIS A 64 14.61 -7.16 -6.39
CA HIS A 64 15.01 -5.77 -6.68
C HIS A 64 16.18 -5.33 -5.79
N SER A 65 16.05 -5.55 -4.48
CA SER A 65 17.07 -5.23 -3.47
C SER A 65 18.35 -6.04 -3.67
N ILE A 66 18.23 -7.35 -3.93
CA ILE A 66 19.38 -8.23 -4.18
C ILE A 66 20.12 -7.81 -5.45
N GLY A 67 19.41 -7.59 -6.56
CA GLY A 67 20.02 -7.11 -7.80
C GLY A 67 20.74 -5.78 -7.62
N PHE A 68 20.17 -4.87 -6.82
CA PHE A 68 20.80 -3.60 -6.52
C PHE A 68 22.07 -3.72 -5.66
N LEU A 69 22.12 -4.65 -4.70
CA LEU A 69 23.33 -4.98 -3.95
C LEU A 69 24.40 -5.61 -4.84
N LEU A 70 24.03 -6.50 -5.76
CA LEU A 70 24.96 -7.10 -6.70
C LEU A 70 25.63 -6.03 -7.59
N LYS A 71 24.87 -5.01 -7.99
CA LYS A 71 25.39 -3.87 -8.77
C LYS A 71 26.34 -2.99 -7.94
N ASN A 72 25.93 -2.58 -6.74
CA ASN A 72 26.63 -1.53 -5.98
C ASN A 72 27.69 -2.03 -4.99
N VAL A 73 27.59 -3.26 -4.49
CA VAL A 73 28.50 -3.82 -3.49
C VAL A 73 29.47 -4.82 -4.11
N ILE A 74 28.95 -5.75 -4.92
CA ILE A 74 29.74 -6.86 -5.47
C ILE A 74 30.45 -6.45 -6.77
N GLY A 75 29.95 -5.44 -7.49
CA GLY A 75 30.55 -5.00 -8.75
C GLY A 75 30.59 -6.11 -9.81
N SER A 76 29.58 -7.00 -9.81
CA SER A 76 29.57 -8.19 -10.66
C SER A 76 29.72 -7.83 -12.14
N HIS A 77 30.71 -8.42 -12.82
CA HIS A 77 30.97 -8.21 -14.25
C HIS A 77 29.83 -8.70 -15.16
N ASN A 78 28.92 -9.51 -14.65
CA ASN A 78 27.79 -10.05 -15.40
C ASN A 78 26.59 -9.11 -15.33
N TYR A 79 26.60 -8.07 -16.18
CA TYR A 79 25.56 -7.04 -16.20
C TYR A 79 24.14 -7.58 -16.42
N GLY A 80 24.00 -8.68 -17.17
CA GLY A 80 22.70 -9.32 -17.36
C GLY A 80 22.05 -9.80 -16.06
N ILE A 81 22.82 -10.35 -15.10
CA ILE A 81 22.27 -10.98 -13.90
C ILE A 81 21.71 -9.95 -12.93
N TYR A 82 22.43 -8.86 -12.65
CA TYR A 82 21.91 -7.86 -11.73
C TYR A 82 20.75 -7.05 -12.35
N ILE A 83 20.79 -6.76 -13.66
CA ILE A 83 19.71 -6.03 -14.35
C ILE A 83 18.45 -6.87 -14.42
N THR A 84 18.56 -8.17 -14.76
CA THR A 84 17.41 -9.09 -14.76
C THR A 84 16.75 -9.14 -13.40
N LEU A 85 17.51 -9.31 -12.32
CA LEU A 85 16.99 -9.32 -10.95
C LEU A 85 16.30 -8.00 -10.57
N VAL A 86 16.93 -6.87 -10.89
CA VAL A 86 16.35 -5.54 -10.65
C VAL A 86 15.03 -5.39 -11.41
N ALA A 87 14.99 -5.74 -12.70
CA ALA A 87 13.80 -5.62 -13.55
C ALA A 87 12.66 -6.53 -13.07
N ILE A 88 12.96 -7.81 -12.81
CA ILE A 88 11.99 -8.82 -12.37
C ILE A 88 11.39 -8.45 -11.01
N GLY A 89 12.17 -7.84 -10.11
CA GLY A 89 11.65 -7.37 -8.83
C GLY A 89 10.88 -6.06 -8.93
N TRP A 90 11.38 -5.13 -9.74
CA TRP A 90 10.84 -3.78 -9.83
C TRP A 90 9.41 -3.75 -10.40
N VAL A 91 9.13 -4.53 -11.44
CA VAL A 91 7.79 -4.59 -12.07
C VAL A 91 6.70 -4.98 -11.05
N PRO A 92 6.74 -6.16 -10.40
CA PRO A 92 5.73 -6.55 -9.42
C PRO A 92 5.74 -5.68 -8.17
N MET A 93 6.89 -5.11 -7.77
CA MET A 93 6.96 -4.18 -6.64
C MET A 93 6.11 -2.92 -6.88
N VAL A 94 6.28 -2.24 -8.01
CA VAL A 94 5.59 -0.98 -8.31
C VAL A 94 4.14 -1.22 -8.71
N THR A 95 3.88 -2.15 -9.62
CA THR A 95 2.50 -2.46 -10.06
C THR A 95 1.68 -3.09 -8.95
N GLY A 96 2.27 -4.02 -8.19
CA GLY A 96 1.60 -4.66 -7.06
C GLY A 96 1.17 -3.63 -6.01
N GLN A 97 2.01 -2.63 -5.71
CA GLN A 97 1.66 -1.57 -4.78
C GLN A 97 0.46 -0.74 -5.27
N SER A 98 0.42 -0.37 -6.55
CA SER A 98 -0.72 0.36 -7.11
C SER A 98 -2.00 -0.48 -7.10
N LEU A 99 -1.89 -1.79 -7.31
CA LEU A 99 -3.01 -2.72 -7.21
C LEU A 99 -3.48 -2.94 -5.77
N VAL A 100 -2.60 -2.86 -4.77
CA VAL A 100 -2.97 -2.87 -3.35
C VAL A 100 -3.83 -1.65 -3.01
N LEU A 101 -3.41 -0.46 -3.45
CA LEU A 101 -4.19 0.78 -3.30
C LEU A 101 -5.55 0.68 -4.00
N TYR A 102 -5.57 0.16 -5.23
CA TYR A 102 -6.80 -0.12 -5.97
C TYR A 102 -7.74 -1.07 -5.23
N SER A 103 -7.20 -2.18 -4.69
CA SER A 103 -8.00 -3.15 -3.97
C SER A 103 -8.61 -2.57 -2.69
N ARG A 104 -7.96 -1.60 -2.05
CA ARG A 104 -8.56 -0.85 -0.93
C ARG A 104 -9.67 0.09 -1.39
N LEU A 105 -9.44 0.82 -2.48
CA LEU A 105 -10.46 1.68 -3.05
C LEU A 105 -11.72 0.88 -3.42
N HIS A 106 -11.54 -0.34 -3.95
CA HIS A 106 -12.63 -1.29 -4.23
C HIS A 106 -13.44 -1.68 -3.00
N LEU A 107 -12.83 -1.78 -1.81
CA LEU A 107 -13.54 -2.15 -0.58
C LEU A 107 -14.46 -1.03 -0.05
N ILE A 108 -14.18 0.23 -0.40
CA ILE A 108 -14.93 1.39 0.09
C ILE A 108 -15.90 1.94 -0.96
N PHE A 109 -15.61 1.75 -2.25
CA PHE A 109 -16.35 2.37 -3.34
C PHE A 109 -17.14 1.34 -4.16
N TRP A 110 -18.44 1.56 -4.32
CA TRP A 110 -19.34 0.66 -5.06
C TRP A 110 -19.53 1.03 -6.53
N ASN A 111 -19.17 2.24 -6.97
CA ASN A 111 -19.38 2.63 -8.36
C ASN A 111 -18.27 2.05 -9.26
N GLN A 112 -18.67 1.04 -10.02
CA GLN A 112 -17.81 0.19 -10.86
C GLN A 112 -17.13 0.94 -12.01
N LEU A 113 -17.69 2.06 -12.47
CA LEU A 113 -17.14 2.79 -13.61
C LEU A 113 -15.81 3.46 -13.26
N TYR A 114 -15.77 4.22 -12.17
CA TYR A 114 -14.53 4.86 -11.71
C TYR A 114 -13.47 3.83 -11.33
N LEU A 115 -13.88 2.73 -10.70
CA LEU A 115 -12.99 1.63 -10.39
C LEU A 115 -12.34 1.04 -11.66
N ARG A 116 -13.14 0.80 -12.69
CA ARG A 116 -12.62 0.27 -13.96
C ARG A 116 -11.70 1.25 -14.66
N LEU A 117 -11.97 2.56 -14.58
CA LEU A 117 -11.07 3.60 -15.10
C LEU A 117 -9.73 3.62 -14.35
N VAL A 118 -9.74 3.54 -13.02
CA VAL A 118 -8.51 3.47 -12.21
C VAL A 118 -7.71 2.21 -12.54
N LEU A 119 -8.37 1.06 -12.65
CA LEU A 119 -7.70 -0.18 -13.04
C LEU A 119 -7.12 -0.08 -14.46
N GLY A 120 -7.88 0.50 -15.40
CA GLY A 120 -7.41 0.77 -16.76
C GLY A 120 -6.16 1.65 -16.77
N MET A 121 -6.15 2.74 -15.98
CA MET A 121 -4.97 3.60 -15.82
C MET A 121 -3.75 2.82 -15.31
N ILE A 122 -3.90 1.98 -14.27
CA ILE A 122 -2.81 1.17 -13.73
C ILE A 122 -2.24 0.22 -14.79
N ILE A 123 -3.10 -0.48 -15.53
CA ILE A 123 -2.69 -1.44 -16.55
C ILE A 123 -1.98 -0.74 -17.70
N VAL A 124 -2.54 0.38 -18.20
CA VAL A 124 -1.95 1.14 -19.30
C VAL A 124 -0.58 1.69 -18.91
N ASN A 125 -0.46 2.30 -17.72
CA ASN A 125 0.81 2.80 -17.22
C ASN A 125 1.82 1.67 -17.00
N ALA A 126 1.40 0.50 -16.52
CA ALA A 126 2.29 -0.64 -16.35
C ALA A 126 2.95 -1.02 -17.68
N PHE A 127 2.19 -1.18 -18.76
CA PHE A 127 2.76 -1.54 -20.06
C PHE A 127 3.58 -0.41 -20.68
N ILE A 128 3.03 0.81 -20.69
CA ILE A 128 3.67 1.96 -21.34
C ILE A 128 4.97 2.34 -20.63
N LEU A 129 5.03 2.29 -19.30
CA LEU A 129 6.19 2.74 -18.53
C LEU A 129 7.21 1.63 -18.28
N HIS A 130 6.79 0.38 -17.98
CA HIS A 130 7.76 -0.69 -17.70
C HIS A 130 8.50 -1.16 -18.95
N THR A 131 7.83 -1.25 -20.10
CA THR A 131 8.45 -1.84 -21.31
C THR A 131 9.65 -1.02 -21.79
N PRO A 132 9.55 0.31 -22.00
CA PRO A 132 10.66 1.07 -22.57
C PRO A 132 11.81 1.24 -21.58
N ILE A 133 11.54 1.43 -20.28
CA ILE A 133 12.61 1.58 -19.29
C ILE A 133 13.42 0.29 -19.15
N ILE A 134 12.81 -0.90 -19.22
CA ILE A 134 13.57 -2.17 -19.17
C ILE A 134 14.52 -2.25 -20.37
N ILE A 135 14.05 -1.92 -21.58
CA ILE A 135 14.88 -1.90 -22.80
C ILE A 135 16.04 -0.91 -22.64
N LEU A 136 15.74 0.31 -22.18
CA LEU A 136 16.75 1.35 -21.94
C LEU A 136 17.74 0.97 -20.83
N MET A 137 17.31 0.22 -19.82
CA MET A 137 18.16 -0.25 -18.72
C MET A 137 19.19 -1.27 -19.21
N TYR A 138 18.80 -2.23 -20.06
CA TYR A 138 19.77 -3.13 -20.71
C TYR A 138 20.70 -2.39 -21.67
N GLY A 139 20.15 -1.44 -22.45
CA GLY A 139 20.92 -0.64 -23.40
C GLY A 139 22.01 0.19 -22.72
N SER A 140 21.65 0.91 -21.65
CA SER A 140 22.56 1.81 -20.90
C SER A 140 23.69 1.07 -20.19
N ASN A 141 23.51 -0.19 -19.79
CA ASN A 141 24.52 -0.97 -19.07
C ASN A 141 25.43 -1.82 -19.98
N ARG A 142 25.23 -1.83 -21.30
CA ARG A 142 26.03 -2.65 -22.24
C ARG A 142 27.45 -2.11 -22.44
N SER A 143 27.65 -0.79 -22.34
CA SER A 143 28.96 -0.14 -22.49
C SER A 143 28.96 1.22 -21.80
N PRO A 144 30.03 1.61 -21.07
CA PRO A 144 30.05 2.85 -20.28
C PRO A 144 29.92 4.15 -21.10
N ASN A 145 30.27 4.16 -22.40
CA ASN A 145 30.18 5.34 -23.29
C ASN A 145 29.12 5.16 -24.38
N ASN A 146 27.89 4.81 -24.01
CA ASN A 146 26.82 4.60 -24.99
C ASN A 146 25.83 5.77 -25.05
N SER A 147 25.29 6.03 -26.24
CA SER A 147 24.25 7.04 -26.48
C SER A 147 22.91 6.70 -25.79
N TRP A 148 22.79 5.54 -25.12
CA TRP A 148 21.57 5.06 -24.47
C TRP A 148 21.41 5.56 -23.03
N VAL A 149 22.48 6.06 -22.40
CA VAL A 149 22.41 6.64 -21.04
C VAL A 149 21.52 7.88 -21.02
N HIS A 150 21.64 8.78 -22.01
CA HIS A 150 20.88 10.03 -22.02
C HIS A 150 19.35 9.80 -22.17
N PRO A 151 18.88 8.97 -23.14
CA PRO A 151 17.47 8.57 -23.18
C PRO A 151 16.98 7.87 -21.92
N TYR A 152 17.82 7.04 -21.29
CA TYR A 152 17.48 6.36 -20.04
C TYR A 152 17.20 7.37 -18.91
N LEU A 153 18.09 8.34 -18.69
CA LEU A 153 17.93 9.36 -17.63
C LEU A 153 16.67 10.22 -17.81
N ILE A 154 16.35 10.61 -19.05
CA ILE A 154 15.13 11.38 -19.34
C ILE A 154 13.89 10.52 -19.07
N TYR A 155 13.90 9.30 -19.58
CA TYR A 155 12.76 8.41 -19.46
C TYR A 155 12.51 7.98 -18.01
N GLU A 156 13.56 7.81 -17.21
CA GLU A 156 13.46 7.51 -15.79
C GLU A 156 12.73 8.62 -15.02
N LYS A 157 13.10 9.89 -15.24
CA LYS A 157 12.42 11.05 -14.62
C LYS A 157 10.93 11.09 -14.98
N ILE A 158 10.60 10.84 -16.25
CA ILE A 158 9.21 10.76 -16.71
C ILE A 158 8.47 9.61 -16.01
N GLN A 159 9.09 8.44 -15.96
CA GLN A 159 8.51 7.23 -15.39
C GLN A 159 8.26 7.35 -13.88
N VAL A 160 9.21 7.90 -13.11
CA VAL A 160 9.03 8.16 -11.67
C VAL A 160 7.90 9.16 -11.43
N THR A 161 7.85 10.23 -12.22
CA THR A 161 6.79 11.25 -12.12
C THR A 161 5.41 10.67 -12.44
N MET A 162 5.30 9.83 -13.48
CA MET A 162 4.02 9.23 -13.86
C MET A 162 3.50 8.23 -12.83
N PHE A 163 4.36 7.40 -12.22
CA PHE A 163 3.93 6.54 -11.11
C PHE A 163 3.54 7.35 -9.88
N PHE A 164 4.27 8.42 -9.56
CA PHE A 164 3.87 9.33 -8.48
C PHE A 164 2.48 9.94 -8.72
N LEU A 165 2.21 10.44 -9.95
CA LEU A 165 0.91 10.98 -10.30
C LEU A 165 -0.19 9.91 -10.23
N GLN A 166 0.09 8.68 -10.68
CA GLN A 166 -0.85 7.55 -10.54
C GLN A 166 -1.21 7.30 -9.07
N GLU A 167 -0.22 7.20 -8.20
CA GLU A 167 -0.44 6.97 -6.76
C GLU A 167 -1.18 8.15 -6.11
N LEU A 168 -0.86 9.38 -6.51
CA LEU A 168 -1.53 10.59 -6.06
C LEU A 168 -3.01 10.61 -6.49
N ILE A 169 -3.32 10.24 -7.73
CA ILE A 169 -4.70 10.16 -8.24
C ILE A 169 -5.50 9.10 -7.45
N ILE A 170 -4.95 7.90 -7.26
CA ILE A 170 -5.63 6.84 -6.51
C ILE A 170 -5.90 7.29 -5.07
N SER A 171 -4.91 7.90 -4.43
CA SER A 171 -5.01 8.40 -3.06
C SER A 171 -5.98 9.58 -2.94
N ALA A 172 -6.00 10.50 -3.91
CA ALA A 172 -6.93 11.62 -3.92
C ALA A 172 -8.39 11.16 -4.07
N ILE A 173 -8.65 10.18 -4.95
CA ILE A 173 -9.98 9.57 -5.10
C ILE A 173 -10.40 8.90 -3.78
N TYR A 174 -9.48 8.18 -3.14
CA TYR A 174 -9.73 7.54 -1.84
C TYR A 174 -10.09 8.56 -0.76
N ILE A 175 -9.31 9.64 -0.63
CA ILE A 175 -9.53 10.71 0.35
C ILE A 175 -10.86 11.41 0.09
N LYS A 176 -11.16 11.79 -1.16
CA LYS A 176 -12.43 12.43 -1.54
C LYS A 176 -13.62 11.53 -1.21
N CYS A 177 -13.49 10.23 -1.45
CA CYS A 177 -14.54 9.27 -1.12
C CYS A 177 -14.75 9.15 0.40
N CYS A 178 -13.66 9.09 1.18
CA CYS A 178 -13.75 9.17 2.63
C CYS A 178 -14.52 10.43 3.05
N PHE A 179 -14.20 11.60 2.48
CA PHE A 179 -14.92 12.86 2.71
C PHE A 179 -16.40 12.86 2.38
N SER A 180 -16.79 12.35 1.23
CA SER A 180 -18.21 12.24 0.87
C SER A 180 -18.99 11.30 1.79
N PHE A 181 -18.36 10.24 2.31
CA PHE A 181 -19.00 9.31 3.23
C PHE A 181 -19.10 9.87 4.66
N PHE A 182 -18.19 10.79 5.05
CA PHE A 182 -18.21 11.46 6.36
C PHE A 182 -19.45 12.34 6.54
N ASP A 183 -19.85 13.09 5.52
CA ASP A 183 -20.96 14.05 5.59
C ASP A 183 -22.31 13.38 5.91
N VAL A 184 -22.50 12.15 5.41
CA VAL A 184 -23.72 11.36 5.65
C VAL A 184 -23.70 10.67 7.01
N GLN A 185 -22.54 10.13 7.42
CA GLN A 185 -22.44 9.27 8.60
C GLN A 185 -22.23 10.02 9.93
N ASP A 186 -21.77 11.28 9.88
CA ASP A 186 -21.60 12.12 11.08
C ASP A 186 -22.93 12.44 11.78
N SER A 187 -24.06 12.23 11.12
CA SER A 187 -25.40 12.30 11.75
C SER A 187 -25.76 11.09 12.62
N LEU A 188 -25.03 9.96 12.53
CA LEU A 188 -25.51 8.67 13.05
C LEU A 188 -24.56 7.96 14.04
N TYR A 189 -23.25 8.27 14.12
CA TYR A 189 -22.30 7.50 14.96
C TYR A 189 -21.26 8.35 15.71
N GLY A 190 -21.00 7.98 16.98
CA GLY A 190 -20.20 8.71 17.96
C GLY A 190 -18.67 8.78 17.75
N ASP A 191 -18.00 9.51 18.66
CA ASP A 191 -16.63 10.03 18.55
C ASP A 191 -15.51 8.99 18.32
N GLY A 192 -15.71 7.72 18.70
CA GLY A 192 -14.72 6.65 18.51
C GLY A 192 -14.45 6.33 17.03
N VAL A 193 -15.50 6.29 16.21
CA VAL A 193 -15.40 6.06 14.76
C VAL A 193 -14.68 7.22 14.09
N ARG A 194 -14.92 8.46 14.53
CA ARG A 194 -14.24 9.66 14.03
C ARG A 194 -12.73 9.65 14.28
N ARG A 195 -12.27 9.31 15.49
CA ARG A 195 -10.83 9.30 15.84
C ARG A 195 -10.06 8.25 15.04
N MET A 196 -10.63 7.05 14.91
CA MET A 196 -10.05 5.95 14.16
C MET A 196 -10.00 6.22 12.65
N ARG A 197 -11.06 6.79 12.09
CA ARG A 197 -11.15 7.13 10.67
C ARG A 197 -10.23 8.30 10.29
N ARG A 198 -9.97 9.22 11.23
CA ARG A 198 -8.91 10.24 11.11
C ARG A 198 -7.53 9.60 11.04
N HIS A 199 -7.28 8.52 11.79
CA HIS A 199 -6.05 7.75 11.68
C HIS A 199 -5.87 7.14 10.29
N LEU A 200 -6.93 6.56 9.69
CA LEU A 200 -6.86 6.04 8.31
C LEU A 200 -6.53 7.12 7.28
N LEU A 201 -7.07 8.34 7.45
CA LEU A 201 -6.75 9.48 6.60
C LEU A 201 -5.28 9.92 6.77
N TRP A 202 -4.79 10.00 8.00
CA TRP A 202 -3.39 10.32 8.29
C TRP A 202 -2.42 9.34 7.63
N VAL A 203 -2.71 8.04 7.65
CA VAL A 203 -1.84 7.06 7.02
C VAL A 203 -1.84 7.21 5.49
N ASN A 204 -2.98 7.51 4.86
CA ASN A 204 -3.00 7.76 3.40
C ASN A 204 -2.23 9.03 3.01
N VAL A 205 -2.34 10.09 3.82
CA VAL A 205 -1.50 11.30 3.65
C VAL A 205 -0.01 10.96 3.82
N LEU A 206 0.34 10.13 4.79
CA LEU A 206 1.71 9.68 4.99
C LEU A 206 2.25 8.90 3.78
N VAL A 207 1.43 8.05 3.13
CA VAL A 207 1.82 7.35 1.90
C VAL A 207 2.19 8.33 0.79
N ILE A 208 1.41 9.40 0.60
CA ILE A 208 1.71 10.46 -0.38
C ILE A 208 3.00 11.20 0.00
N LEU A 209 3.18 11.53 1.29
CA LEU A 209 4.37 12.24 1.76
C LEU A 209 5.66 11.42 1.55
N LEU A 210 5.58 10.10 1.67
CA LEU A 210 6.73 9.21 1.46
C LEU A 210 7.24 9.20 0.01
N ASP A 211 6.43 9.62 -0.96
CA ASP A 211 6.84 9.70 -2.36
C ASP A 211 7.59 10.97 -2.74
N ILE A 212 7.36 12.06 -2.00
CA ILE A 212 7.99 13.36 -2.30
C ILE A 212 9.52 13.23 -2.32
N PRO A 213 10.18 12.58 -1.32
CA PRO A 213 11.63 12.42 -1.36
C PRO A 213 12.12 11.53 -2.51
N ILE A 214 11.32 10.55 -2.98
CA ILE A 214 11.69 9.75 -4.16
C ILE A 214 11.79 10.66 -5.39
N LEU A 215 10.81 11.54 -5.57
CA LEU A 215 10.79 12.51 -6.66
C LEU A 215 11.95 13.51 -6.51
N CYS A 216 12.18 14.05 -5.31
CA CYS A 216 13.27 15.00 -5.08
C CYS A 216 14.66 14.37 -5.36
N LEU A 217 14.91 13.14 -4.92
CA LEU A 217 16.18 12.45 -5.16
C LEU A 217 16.40 12.17 -6.66
N GLU A 218 15.33 11.86 -7.39
CA GLU A 218 15.37 11.65 -8.84
C GLU A 218 15.74 12.94 -9.59
N TYR A 219 15.09 14.05 -9.26
CA TYR A 219 15.37 15.34 -9.91
C TYR A 219 16.70 15.95 -9.48
N ALA A 220 17.26 15.53 -8.35
CA ALA A 220 18.60 15.88 -7.89
C ALA A 220 19.70 14.94 -8.44
N ASP A 221 19.36 14.04 -9.36
CA ASP A 221 20.28 13.10 -10.04
C ASP A 221 21.02 12.12 -9.09
N TYR A 222 20.49 11.89 -7.88
CA TYR A 222 21.02 10.92 -6.91
C TYR A 222 20.43 9.52 -7.14
N TYR A 223 20.68 8.95 -8.31
CA TYR A 223 20.10 7.67 -8.77
C TYR A 223 20.24 6.52 -7.76
N ASP A 224 21.45 6.29 -7.24
CA ASP A 224 21.69 5.12 -6.37
C ASP A 224 20.95 5.25 -5.04
N MET A 225 20.93 6.46 -4.48
CA MET A 225 20.21 6.74 -3.24
C MET A 225 18.69 6.72 -3.47
N GLN A 226 18.23 7.25 -4.61
CA GLN A 226 16.83 7.19 -5.06
C GLN A 226 16.35 5.73 -5.14
N THR A 227 17.15 4.83 -5.72
CA THR A 227 16.75 3.42 -5.91
C THR A 227 16.71 2.68 -4.57
N ALA A 228 17.72 2.87 -3.71
CA ALA A 228 17.74 2.26 -2.38
C ALA A 228 16.59 2.76 -1.49
N TYR A 229 16.38 4.09 -1.47
CA TYR A 229 15.31 4.73 -0.71
C TYR A 229 13.92 4.30 -1.22
N LYS A 230 13.75 4.14 -2.54
CA LYS A 230 12.51 3.63 -3.15
C LYS A 230 12.17 2.23 -2.62
N ALA A 231 13.11 1.28 -2.65
CA ALA A 231 12.87 -0.06 -2.13
C ALA A 231 12.41 -0.05 -0.65
N PHE A 232 13.06 0.79 0.17
CA PHE A 232 12.68 0.99 1.57
C PHE A 232 11.27 1.59 1.70
N VAL A 233 10.97 2.69 1.00
CA VAL A 233 9.66 3.35 1.07
C VAL A 233 8.54 2.42 0.62
N TYR A 234 8.72 1.66 -0.46
CA TYR A 234 7.71 0.71 -0.92
C TYR A 234 7.43 -0.38 0.14
N SER A 235 8.47 -0.84 0.86
CA SER A 235 8.28 -1.77 1.99
C SER A 235 7.48 -1.15 3.15
N VAL A 236 7.74 0.12 3.47
CA VAL A 236 7.02 0.86 4.52
C VAL A 236 5.57 1.09 4.11
N LYS A 237 5.33 1.48 2.84
CA LYS A 237 3.99 1.63 2.29
C LYS A 237 3.19 0.34 2.47
N LEU A 238 3.72 -0.82 2.09
CA LEU A 238 3.01 -2.09 2.26
C LEU A 238 2.68 -2.39 3.74
N LYS A 239 3.58 -2.07 4.69
CA LYS A 239 3.27 -2.19 6.13
C LYS A 239 2.10 -1.30 6.55
N LEU A 240 2.07 -0.05 6.06
CA LEU A 240 0.97 0.89 6.31
C LEU A 240 -0.34 0.37 5.70
N GLU A 241 -0.29 -0.13 4.46
CA GLU A 241 -1.43 -0.71 3.74
C GLU A 241 -2.04 -1.90 4.49
N PHE A 242 -1.20 -2.79 5.03
CA PHE A 242 -1.64 -3.94 5.82
C PHE A 242 -2.36 -3.52 7.11
N ARG A 243 -1.78 -2.55 7.84
CA ARG A 243 -2.40 -2.01 9.07
C ARG A 243 -3.78 -1.40 8.80
N ILE A 244 -3.91 -0.68 7.69
CA ILE A 244 -5.19 -0.08 7.30
C ILE A 244 -6.21 -1.17 6.98
N LEU A 245 -5.84 -2.19 6.21
CA LEU A 245 -6.77 -3.26 5.85
C LEU A 245 -7.33 -3.97 7.08
N ASN A 246 -6.46 -4.41 8.01
CA ASN A 246 -6.91 -5.09 9.22
C ASN A 246 -7.87 -4.22 10.03
N ARG A 247 -7.56 -2.92 10.15
CA ARG A 247 -8.44 -1.99 10.85
C ARG A 247 -9.79 -1.81 10.15
N LEU A 248 -9.82 -1.87 8.82
CA LEU A 248 -11.05 -1.77 8.04
C LEU A 248 -11.94 -3.03 8.17
N VAL A 249 -11.33 -4.23 8.24
CA VAL A 249 -12.05 -5.50 8.43
C VAL A 249 -12.67 -5.58 9.83
N GLU A 250 -11.94 -5.16 10.86
CA GLU A 250 -12.47 -5.04 12.23
C GLU A 250 -13.76 -4.22 12.26
N MET A 251 -13.81 -3.09 11.54
CA MET A 251 -15.00 -2.23 11.47
C MET A 251 -16.23 -2.90 10.85
N THR A 252 -16.04 -3.67 9.79
CA THR A 252 -17.15 -4.37 9.13
C THR A 252 -17.72 -5.46 10.04
N ASN A 253 -16.86 -6.15 10.79
CA ASN A 253 -17.30 -7.17 11.75
C ASN A 253 -18.00 -6.55 12.97
N GLU A 254 -17.47 -5.45 13.52
CA GLU A 254 -18.12 -4.71 14.62
C GLU A 254 -19.52 -4.20 14.23
N ARG A 255 -19.67 -3.71 12.99
CA ARG A 255 -20.98 -3.30 12.45
C ARG A 255 -21.97 -4.46 12.34
N HIS A 256 -21.50 -5.67 12.05
CA HIS A 256 -22.39 -6.84 11.94
C HIS A 256 -22.80 -7.41 13.30
N SER A 257 -22.03 -7.16 14.37
CA SER A 257 -22.40 -7.53 15.74
C SER A 257 -23.43 -6.59 16.39
N VAL A 258 -23.59 -5.37 15.88
CA VAL A 258 -24.66 -4.44 16.28
C VAL A 258 -25.84 -4.61 15.34
N ASP A 259 -26.46 -5.78 15.37
CA ASP A 259 -27.73 -6.04 14.69
C ASP A 259 -28.86 -5.68 15.69
N PRO A 260 -29.62 -4.58 15.50
CA PRO A 260 -30.63 -4.12 16.46
C PRO A 260 -31.79 -5.10 16.66
N PHE A 261 -31.86 -6.15 15.83
CA PHE A 261 -32.92 -7.15 15.84
C PHE A 261 -32.70 -8.34 16.78
N ARG A 262 -31.57 -8.42 17.51
CA ARG A 262 -31.35 -9.46 18.54
C ARG A 262 -31.70 -9.04 19.97
N ASP A 263 -31.91 -7.76 20.24
CA ASP A 263 -32.18 -7.27 21.60
C ASP A 263 -33.68 -7.10 21.93
N SER A 264 -34.57 -7.34 20.95
CA SER A 264 -36.03 -7.29 21.17
C SER A 264 -36.63 -8.66 21.54
N SER A 265 -35.88 -9.76 21.48
CA SER A 265 -36.38 -11.11 21.78
C SER A 265 -36.22 -11.54 23.25
N SER A 266 -35.56 -10.72 24.08
CA SER A 266 -35.32 -11.01 25.50
C SER A 266 -36.22 -10.24 26.47
N LEU A 267 -37.11 -9.37 25.98
CA LEU A 267 -38.03 -8.56 26.81
C LEU A 267 -39.51 -8.98 26.74
N GLN A 268 -39.79 -10.18 26.24
CA GLN A 268 -41.10 -10.83 26.39
C GLN A 268 -40.89 -12.26 26.89
N ILE A 269 -40.74 -12.44 28.21
CA ILE A 269 -41.23 -13.56 29.05
C ILE A 269 -40.80 -13.17 30.49
N GLU A 270 -41.36 -12.10 31.05
CA GLU A 270 -41.34 -11.89 32.51
C GLU A 270 -42.48 -11.00 33.03
N HIS A 271 -43.58 -10.88 32.26
CA HIS A 271 -44.75 -10.14 32.72
C HIS A 271 -46.09 -10.76 32.31
N VAL A 272 -46.19 -12.09 32.38
CA VAL A 272 -47.47 -12.81 32.45
C VAL A 272 -47.27 -14.07 33.31
N SER A 273 -47.37 -13.94 34.63
CA SER A 273 -47.94 -14.99 35.52
C SER A 273 -47.70 -14.65 36.99
N SER A 274 -48.44 -13.67 37.53
CA SER A 274 -48.85 -13.65 38.95
C SER A 274 -49.53 -12.33 39.30
N ALA A 275 -50.82 -12.19 38.98
CA ALA A 275 -51.77 -11.36 39.74
C ALA A 275 -53.16 -11.38 39.07
N SER A 276 -53.88 -12.49 39.22
CA SER A 276 -55.34 -12.48 39.26
C SER A 276 -55.80 -13.83 39.76
N THR A 277 -56.35 -13.87 40.98
CA THR A 277 -57.62 -14.53 41.36
C THR A 277 -57.62 -14.73 42.87
N ALA A 278 -58.19 -13.79 43.64
CA ALA A 278 -58.82 -14.06 44.95
C ALA A 278 -59.52 -12.79 45.48
N CYS A 279 -60.62 -12.41 44.84
CA CYS A 279 -61.66 -11.60 45.49
C CYS A 279 -62.98 -12.35 45.32
N GLN A 280 -63.36 -13.15 46.31
CA GLN A 280 -64.72 -13.69 46.38
C GLN A 280 -65.21 -13.71 47.83
N SER A 281 -66.09 -12.74 48.09
CA SER A 281 -67.33 -12.83 48.87
C SER A 281 -67.33 -13.71 50.13
N ARG A 282 -67.42 -13.06 51.30
CA ARG A 282 -67.99 -13.68 52.50
C ARG A 282 -69.02 -12.74 53.12
N GLY A 283 -70.26 -12.89 52.69
CA GLY A 283 -71.45 -12.41 53.39
C GLY A 283 -72.12 -13.55 54.15
N GLY A 284 -72.54 -13.28 55.39
CA GLY A 284 -73.76 -13.86 55.96
C GLY A 284 -73.65 -15.04 56.94
N ASN A 285 -73.80 -14.68 58.22
CA ASN A 285 -74.78 -15.20 59.19
C ASN A 285 -74.49 -16.36 60.16
N VAL A 286 -75.13 -16.18 61.33
CA VAL A 286 -75.61 -17.10 62.40
C VAL A 286 -74.73 -17.30 63.64
N SER A 287 -75.02 -16.54 64.71
CA SER A 287 -75.48 -16.97 66.07
C SER A 287 -75.05 -15.96 67.13
#